data_AF-A0A7E4WDP3-F1
#
_entry.id   AF-A0A7E4WDP3-F1
#
_cell.length_a   1.000
_cell.length_b   1.000
_cell.length_c   1.000
_cell.angle_alpha   90.00
_cell.angle_beta   90.00
_cell.angle_gamma   90.00
#
_symmetry.space_group_name_H-M   'P 1'
#
loop_
_entity.id
_entity.type
_entity.pdbx_description
1 polymer ?
#
loop_
_entity_poly.entity_id
_entity_poly.type
_entity_poly.pdbx_seq_one_letter_code
_entity_poly.pdbx_strand_id
1 'polypeptide(L)'
;MVSRRQTSKYGPIFLLFVTILIMDLPVYTLSRTIKDNCKSEKLREIILESVGNYPHQFSFQAKHMKQAAEARFGNWWSAVIINEKGGYGMSAIL
;
A
#
# COMPACT_ATOMS: atom_id res chain seq x y z
N MET A 1 -51.80 21.46 -37.05
CA MET A 1 -50.58 20.63 -36.90
C MET A 1 -50.18 20.60 -35.44
N VAL A 2 -50.53 19.54 -34.69
CA VAL A 2 -50.13 19.36 -33.29
C VAL A 2 -48.94 18.42 -33.26
N SER A 3 -47.75 18.99 -32.99
CA SER A 3 -46.49 18.25 -32.90
C SER A 3 -46.42 17.49 -31.57
N ARG A 4 -46.54 16.15 -31.61
CA ARG A 4 -46.37 15.29 -30.44
C ARG A 4 -44.87 15.17 -30.12
N ARG A 5 -44.43 15.77 -29.01
CA ARG A 5 -43.11 15.45 -28.42
C ARG A 5 -43.14 14.02 -27.88
N GLN A 6 -42.41 13.11 -28.52
CA GLN A 6 -42.09 11.79 -27.97
C GLN A 6 -41.04 11.96 -26.86
N THR A 7 -41.48 11.93 -25.60
CA THR A 7 -40.56 11.81 -24.46
C THR A 7 -40.08 10.36 -24.36
N SER A 8 -38.81 10.13 -24.69
CA SER A 8 -38.14 8.82 -24.52
C SER A 8 -38.17 8.41 -23.03
N LYS A 9 -38.95 7.38 -22.71
CA LYS A 9 -39.11 6.84 -21.34
C LYS A 9 -37.85 6.13 -20.83
N TYR A 10 -36.92 5.78 -21.72
CA TYR A 10 -35.70 5.05 -21.40
C TYR A 10 -34.50 5.96 -21.10
N GLY A 11 -34.56 7.24 -21.50
CA GLY A 11 -33.53 8.25 -21.21
C GLY A 11 -33.20 8.42 -19.71
N PRO A 12 -34.19 8.55 -18.80
CA PRO A 12 -33.88 8.79 -17.38
C PRO A 12 -33.32 7.55 -16.68
N ILE A 13 -33.74 6.34 -17.08
CA ILE A 13 -33.25 5.08 -16.49
C ILE A 13 -31.80 4.82 -16.90
N PHE A 14 -31.48 5.05 -18.17
CA PHE A 14 -30.11 4.95 -18.67
C PHE A 14 -29.18 5.96 -17.99
N LEU A 15 -29.64 7.20 -17.81
CA LEU A 15 -28.90 8.23 -17.07
C LEU A 15 -28.64 7.82 -15.61
N LEU A 16 -29.61 7.21 -14.93
CA LEU A 16 -29.43 6.70 -13.58
C LEU A 16 -28.33 5.63 -13.50
N PHE A 17 -28.34 4.64 -14.40
CA PHE A 17 -27.28 3.62 -14.44
C PHE A 17 -25.89 4.20 -14.68
N VAL A 18 -25.78 5.18 -15.58
CA VAL A 18 -24.51 5.87 -15.84
C VAL A 18 -24.04 6.65 -14.61
N THR A 19 -24.94 7.34 -13.90
CA THR A 19 -24.57 8.05 -12.67
C THR A 19 -24.11 7.13 -11.56
N ILE A 20 -24.71 5.95 -11.40
CA ILE A 20 -24.29 4.95 -10.41
C ILE A 20 -22.88 4.46 -10.74
N LEU A 21 -22.62 4.08 -12.00
CA LEU A 21 -21.30 3.64 -12.48
C LEU A 21 -20.20 4.68 -12.25
N ILE A 22 -20.50 5.97 -12.43
CA ILE A 22 -19.54 7.07 -12.21
C ILE A 22 -19.24 7.24 -10.71
N MET A 23 -20.23 7.06 -9.84
CA MET A 23 -20.07 7.18 -8.38
C MET A 23 -19.31 5.99 -7.77
N ASP A 24 -19.40 4.81 -8.38
CA ASP A 24 -18.69 3.63 -7.91
C ASP A 24 -17.17 3.70 -8.20
N LEU A 25 -16.75 4.31 -9.32
CA LEU A 25 -15.33 4.46 -9.69
C LEU A 25 -14.43 5.05 -8.59
N PRO A 26 -14.74 6.23 -7.98
CA PRO A 26 -13.89 6.83 -6.96
C PRO A 26 -13.78 5.97 -5.69
N VAL A 27 -14.85 5.24 -5.31
CA VAL A 27 -14.85 4.37 -4.13
C VAL A 27 -13.86 3.21 -4.27
N TYR A 28 -13.76 2.63 -5.47
CA TYR A 28 -12.77 1.59 -5.77
C TYR A 28 -11.33 2.12 -5.74
N THR A 29 -11.10 3.34 -6.26
CA THR A 29 -9.75 3.95 -6.23
C THR A 29 -9.30 4.25 -4.80
N LEU A 30 -10.19 4.78 -3.96
CA LEU A 30 -9.91 5.06 -2.55
C LEU A 30 -9.57 3.78 -1.79
N SER A 31 -10.35 2.72 -1.99
CA SER A 31 -10.14 1.42 -1.33
C SER A 31 -8.78 0.80 -1.68
N ARG A 32 -8.30 0.98 -2.93
CA ARG A 32 -6.95 0.58 -3.34
C ARG A 32 -5.89 1.39 -2.60
N THR A 33 -6.01 2.72 -2.56
CA THR A 33 -5.02 3.57 -1.87
C THR A 33 -4.91 3.32 -0.36
N ILE A 34 -6.00 2.93 0.30
CA ILE A 34 -5.99 2.57 1.72
C ILE A 34 -5.23 1.26 1.93
N LYS A 35 -5.45 0.27 1.05
CA LYS A 35 -4.74 -1.01 1.08
C LYS A 35 -3.24 -0.85 0.76
N ASP A 36 -2.89 0.04 -0.16
CA ASP A 36 -1.50 0.34 -0.53
C ASP A 36 -0.74 1.12 0.56
N ASN A 37 -1.45 1.72 1.52
CA ASN A 37 -0.85 2.40 2.68
C ASN A 37 -0.70 1.52 3.92
N CYS A 38 -0.96 0.22 3.81
CA CYS A 38 -0.64 -0.73 4.87
C CYS A 38 0.88 -0.78 5.09
N LYS A 39 1.37 -0.08 6.13
CA LYS A 39 2.78 -0.06 6.54
C LYS A 39 3.37 -1.47 6.70
N SER A 40 2.54 -2.45 7.08
CA SER A 40 2.93 -3.85 7.27
C SER A 40 3.44 -4.54 6.00
N GLU A 41 2.75 -4.41 4.86
CA GLU A 41 3.16 -5.10 3.62
C GLU A 41 4.44 -4.49 3.04
N LYS A 42 4.54 -3.15 3.09
CA LYS A 42 5.74 -2.44 2.65
C LYS A 42 6.94 -2.72 3.56
N LEU A 43 6.74 -2.92 4.86
CA LEU A 43 7.81 -3.32 5.78
C LEU A 43 8.24 -4.77 5.55
N ARG A 44 7.28 -5.67 5.26
CA ARG A 44 7.56 -7.07 4.90
C ARG A 44 8.41 -7.15 3.62
N GLU A 45 8.13 -6.33 2.63
CA GLU A 45 8.96 -6.23 1.42
C GLU A 45 10.41 -5.88 1.77
N ILE A 46 10.63 -4.84 2.59
CA ILE A 46 11.96 -4.42 3.05
C ILE A 46 12.68 -5.55 3.80
N ILE A 47 11.96 -6.31 4.64
CA ILE A 47 12.51 -7.46 5.35
C ILE A 47 12.98 -8.52 4.36
N LEU A 48 12.12 -8.92 3.42
CA LEU A 48 12.44 -9.97 2.43
C LEU A 48 13.61 -9.56 1.53
N GLU A 49 13.64 -8.30 1.10
CA GLU A 49 14.75 -7.72 0.34
C GLU A 49 16.07 -7.80 1.12
N SER A 50 16.05 -7.41 2.41
CA SER A 50 17.25 -7.43 3.25
C SER A 50 17.79 -8.86 3.47
N VAL A 51 16.90 -9.85 3.63
CA VAL A 51 17.27 -11.26 3.80
C VAL A 51 17.88 -11.81 2.51
N GLY A 52 17.35 -11.42 1.35
CA GLY A 52 17.89 -11.80 0.04
C GLY A 52 19.26 -11.19 -0.25
N ASN A 53 19.46 -9.92 0.10
CA ASN A 53 20.70 -9.19 -0.21
C ASN A 53 21.86 -9.52 0.74
N TYR A 54 21.57 -9.79 2.01
CA TYR A 54 22.59 -9.95 3.06
C TYR A 54 22.41 -11.24 3.86
N PRO A 55 22.43 -12.44 3.23
CA PRO A 55 22.21 -13.69 3.94
C PRO A 55 23.22 -13.87 5.08
N HIS A 56 22.73 -14.28 6.26
CA HIS A 56 23.52 -14.51 7.47
C HIS A 56 24.27 -13.30 8.06
N GLN A 57 24.14 -12.10 7.47
CA GLN A 57 24.80 -10.88 7.94
C GLN A 57 23.81 -9.98 8.69
N PHE A 58 23.41 -10.40 9.90
CA PHE A 58 22.33 -9.76 10.65
C PHE A 58 22.55 -8.27 10.94
N SER A 59 23.78 -7.82 11.17
CA SER A 59 24.08 -6.39 11.38
C SER A 59 23.83 -5.55 10.14
N PHE A 60 24.17 -6.08 8.95
CA PHE A 60 23.92 -5.41 7.67
C PHE A 60 22.43 -5.43 7.31
N GLN A 61 21.74 -6.55 7.54
CA GLN A 61 20.29 -6.65 7.39
C GLN A 61 19.57 -5.59 8.25
N ALA A 62 19.90 -5.52 9.54
CA ALA A 62 19.28 -4.56 10.45
C ALA A 62 19.56 -3.10 10.02
N LYS A 63 20.80 -2.79 9.62
CA LYS A 63 21.16 -1.45 9.11
C LYS A 63 20.37 -1.09 7.86
N HIS A 64 20.29 -2.01 6.89
CA HIS A 64 19.55 -1.80 5.65
C HIS A 64 18.05 -1.59 5.93
N MET A 65 17.46 -2.42 6.80
CA MET A 65 16.05 -2.28 7.19
C MET A 65 15.75 -0.93 7.84
N LYS A 66 16.63 -0.45 8.75
CA LYS A 66 16.49 0.89 9.35
C LYS A 66 16.51 1.98 8.28
N GLN A 67 17.53 1.99 7.42
CA GLN A 67 17.69 3.01 6.38
C GLN A 67 16.53 3.03 5.38
N ALA A 68 16.06 1.85 4.96
CA ALA A 68 14.94 1.73 4.03
C ALA A 68 13.61 2.16 4.69
N ALA A 69 13.40 1.84 5.96
CA ALA A 69 12.23 2.28 6.70
C ALA A 69 12.23 3.81 6.93
N GLU A 70 13.38 4.39 7.26
CA GLU A 70 13.54 5.84 7.44
C GLU A 70 13.27 6.60 6.12
N ALA A 71 13.80 6.09 5.01
CA ALA A 71 13.59 6.69 3.69
C ALA A 71 12.13 6.63 3.23
N ARG A 72 11.37 5.58 3.59
CA ARG A 72 9.99 5.36 3.13
C ARG A 72 8.92 5.87 4.08
N PHE A 73 9.18 5.89 5.39
CA PHE A 73 8.16 6.15 6.42
C PHE A 73 8.52 7.27 7.40
N GLY A 74 9.67 7.93 7.23
CA GLY A 74 10.16 8.97 8.12
C GLY A 74 11.01 8.43 9.27
N ASN A 75 11.58 9.32 10.07
CA ASN A 75 12.64 9.01 11.03
C ASN A 75 12.17 8.17 12.23
N TRP A 76 13.15 7.72 13.04
CA TRP A 76 12.98 6.98 14.31
C TRP A 76 12.59 5.50 14.15
N TRP A 77 13.37 4.75 13.36
CA TRP A 77 13.24 3.30 13.26
C TRP A 77 14.43 2.58 13.92
N SER A 78 14.13 1.39 14.46
CA SER A 78 15.14 0.46 14.98
C SER A 78 14.82 -0.94 14.46
N ALA A 79 15.86 -1.70 14.14
CA ALA A 79 15.75 -3.06 13.66
C ALA A 79 16.63 -3.97 14.51
N VAL A 80 16.02 -5.04 15.03
CA VAL A 80 16.70 -6.07 15.82
C VAL A 80 16.33 -7.42 15.23
N ILE A 81 17.34 -8.24 14.94
CA ILE A 81 17.18 -9.58 14.39
C ILE A 81 17.67 -10.55 15.43
N ILE A 82 16.81 -11.50 15.81
CA ILE A 82 17.09 -12.54 16.80
C ILE A 82 17.17 -13.86 16.06
N ASN A 83 18.29 -14.56 16.21
CA ASN A 83 18.46 -15.91 15.71
C ASN A 83 18.01 -16.90 16.80
N GLU A 84 17.38 -18.00 16.42
CA GLU A 84 16.98 -19.10 17.30
C GLU A 84 18.16 -19.66 18.12
N LYS A 85 19.38 -19.57 17.59
CA LYS A 85 20.62 -19.99 18.26
C LYS A 85 21.17 -18.99 19.30
N GLY A 86 20.46 -17.90 19.59
CA GLY A 86 20.83 -16.93 20.62
C GLY A 86 21.77 -15.80 20.17
N GLY A 87 22.09 -15.70 18.88
CA GLY A 87 22.79 -14.53 18.32
C GLY A 87 21.82 -13.40 17.95
N TYR A 88 22.20 -12.14 18.15
CA TYR A 88 21.42 -10.99 17.73
C TYR A 88 22.23 -10.00 16.88
N GLY A 89 21.58 -9.38 15.90
CA GLY A 89 22.11 -8.25 15.13
C GLY A 89 21.20 -7.03 15.32
N MET A 90 21.79 -5.85 15.54
CA MET A 90 21.05 -4.62 15.80
C MET A 90 21.55 -3.50 14.88
N SER A 91 20.63 -2.66 14.40
CA SER A 91 21.01 -1.41 13.74
C SER A 91 21.46 -0.39 14.78
N ALA A 92 22.66 0.17 14.59
CA ALA A 92 23.18 1.18 15.50
C ALA A 92 22.23 2.38 15.59
N ILE A 93 21.97 2.82 16.82
CA ILE A 93 21.34 4.10 17.11
C ILE A 93 22.46 5.14 16.97
N LEU A 94 22.62 5.67 15.76
CA LEU A 94 23.21 6.98 15.50
C LEU A 94 22.06 7.96 15.36
#